data_AF-A0AAU9XDL6-F1
#
_entry.id   AF-A0AAU9XDL6-F1
#
_cell.length_a   1.000
_cell.length_b   1.000
_cell.length_c   1.000
_cell.angle_alpha   90.00
_cell.angle_beta   90.00
_cell.angle_gamma   90.00
#
_symmetry.space_group_name_H-M   'P 1'
#
loop_
_entity.id
_entity.type
_entity.pdbx_description
1 polymer ?
#
loop_
_entity_poly.entity_id
_entity_poly.type
_entity_poly.pdbx_seq_one_letter_code
_entity_poly.pdbx_strand_id
1 'polypeptide(L)' 'MIRSYEIGVLFLPKDQDPESKYFHVKGKQESNEKWSSYSVQLPFDVPPLPYTKDESPWMWDVKYNTPDGHGRIWSPS' A
#
# COMPACT_ATOMS: atom_id res chain seq x y z
N MET A 1 -0.49 -22.28 -16.49
CA MET A 1 0.98 -22.33 -16.42
C MET A 1 1.45 -21.10 -15.66
N ILE A 2 2.16 -21.28 -14.55
CA ILE A 2 2.84 -20.20 -13.82
C ILE A 2 4.16 -19.91 -14.55
N ARG A 3 4.47 -18.62 -14.78
CA ARG A 3 5.62 -18.18 -15.62
C ARG A 3 6.85 -17.76 -14.81
N SER A 4 6.68 -17.46 -13.53
CA SER A 4 7.71 -16.92 -12.63
C SER A 4 7.62 -17.57 -11.26
N TYR A 5 8.72 -17.59 -10.51
CA TYR A 5 8.76 -18.05 -9.14
C TYR A 5 8.64 -16.87 -8.20
N GLU A 6 7.60 -16.86 -7.38
CA GLU A 6 7.34 -15.84 -6.37
C GLU A 6 7.01 -16.53 -5.05
N ILE A 7 7.31 -15.87 -3.94
CA ILE A 7 6.96 -16.35 -2.60
C ILE A 7 6.35 -15.21 -1.78
N GLY A 8 5.28 -15.51 -1.06
CA GLY A 8 4.60 -14.58 -0.18
C GLY A 8 4.10 -15.28 1.08
N VAL A 9 3.71 -14.48 2.07
CA VAL A 9 3.09 -14.95 3.31
C VAL A 9 1.65 -14.46 3.39
N LEU A 10 0.76 -15.28 3.91
CA LEU A 10 -0.64 -14.94 4.15
C LEU A 10 -0.90 -14.88 5.65
N PHE A 11 -1.34 -13.73 6.14
CA PHE A 11 -1.76 -13.56 7.53
C PHE A 11 -3.27 -13.81 7.62
N LEU A 12 -3.68 -14.78 8.42
CA LEU A 12 -5.10 -15.07 8.68
C LEU A 12 -5.49 -14.65 10.10
N PRO A 13 -6.64 -13.98 10.31
CA PRO A 13 -7.08 -13.58 11.65
C PRO A 13 -7.14 -14.76 12.63
N LYS A 14 -7.63 -15.91 12.18
CA LYS A 14 -7.77 -17.14 12.98
C LYS A 14 -6.45 -17.70 13.51
N ASP A 15 -5.35 -17.44 12.82
CA ASP A 15 -4.02 -17.91 13.25
C ASP A 15 -3.44 -17.00 14.35
N GLN A 16 -4.01 -15.81 14.55
CA GLN A 16 -3.62 -14.84 15.58
C GLN A 16 -4.60 -14.84 16.76
N ASP A 17 -5.89 -14.96 16.47
CA ASP A 17 -6.98 -15.05 17.44
C ASP A 17 -8.09 -15.96 16.85
N PRO A 18 -8.33 -17.16 17.41
CA PRO A 18 -9.27 -18.14 16.88
C PRO A 18 -10.71 -17.63 16.69
N GLU A 19 -11.13 -16.68 17.53
CA GLU A 19 -12.48 -16.09 17.48
C GLU A 19 -12.57 -14.91 16.51
N SER A 20 -11.43 -14.38 16.06
CA SER A 20 -11.39 -13.24 15.17
C SER A 20 -11.67 -13.61 13.72
N LYS A 21 -12.51 -12.79 13.07
CA LYS A 21 -12.83 -12.90 11.64
C LYS A 21 -12.10 -11.87 10.78
N TYR A 22 -11.49 -10.85 11.38
CA TYR A 22 -10.89 -9.71 10.70
C TYR A 22 -9.76 -9.08 11.51
N PHE A 23 -8.85 -8.37 10.85
CA PHE A 23 -7.86 -7.54 11.52
C PHE A 23 -8.40 -6.12 11.72
N HIS A 24 -8.17 -5.54 12.89
CA HIS A 24 -8.36 -4.10 13.09
C HIS A 24 -7.17 -3.34 12.50
N VAL A 25 -7.43 -2.33 11.67
CA VAL A 25 -6.38 -1.48 11.10
C VAL A 25 -6.07 -0.32 12.04
N LYS A 26 -4.79 -0.08 12.32
CA LYS A 26 -4.34 1.08 13.08
C LYS A 26 -4.56 2.37 12.30
N GLY A 27 -5.41 3.25 12.83
CA GLY A 27 -5.60 4.61 12.35
C GLY A 27 -4.45 5.52 12.78
N LYS A 28 -4.36 6.72 12.17
CA LYS A 28 -3.33 7.73 12.47
C LYS A 28 -3.43 8.35 13.87
N GLN A 29 -4.55 8.18 14.56
CA GLN A 29 -4.74 8.72 15.90
C GLN A 29 -4.43 7.66 16.95
N GLU A 30 -3.48 7.99 17.84
CA GLU A 30 -3.32 7.33 19.13
C GLU A 30 -4.54 7.66 20.00
N SER A 31 -5.66 6.97 19.76
CA SER A 31 -6.68 6.89 20.81
C SER A 31 -6.06 6.12 21.97
N ASN A 32 -6.23 6.62 23.19
CA ASN A 32 -5.87 5.95 24.46
C ASN A 32 -6.64 4.61 24.69
N GLU A 33 -7.32 4.10 23.66
CA GLU A 33 -7.96 2.80 23.69
C GLU A 33 -6.87 1.74 23.65
N LYS A 34 -6.94 0.77 24.57
CA LYS A 34 -6.07 -0.40 24.53
C LYS A 34 -6.33 -1.14 23.22
N TRP A 35 -5.49 -0.88 22.23
CA TRP A 35 -5.44 -1.64 21.01
C TRP A 35 -5.30 -3.12 21.35
N SER A 36 -6.13 -3.97 20.75
CA SER A 36 -5.85 -5.40 20.81
C SER A 36 -4.44 -5.62 20.25
N SER A 37 -3.68 -6.53 20.86
CA SER A 37 -2.30 -6.86 20.46
C SER A 37 -2.19 -7.27 18.98
N TYR A 38 -3.32 -7.55 18.33
CA TYR A 38 -3.44 -8.06 16.96
C TYR A 38 -3.91 -7.02 15.94
N SER A 39 -3.85 -5.72 16.28
CA SER A 39 -4.13 -4.64 15.33
C SER A 39 -2.98 -4.45 14.33
N VAL A 40 -3.31 -4.36 13.04
CA VAL A 40 -2.36 -4.29 11.93
C VAL A 40 -2.17 -2.84 11.49
N GLN A 41 -0.92 -2.40 11.37
CA GLN A 41 -0.59 -1.12 10.77
C GLN A 41 -0.32 -1.31 9.28
N LEU A 42 -1.08 -0.63 8.43
CA LEU A 42 -0.84 -0.61 7.00
C LEU A 42 0.28 0.40 6.68
N PRO A 43 1.16 0.12 5.71
CA PRO A 43 2.22 1.04 5.31
C PRO A 43 1.73 2.18 4.39
N PHE A 44 0.42 2.25 4.13
CA PHE A 44 -0.23 3.24 3.29
C PHE A 44 -1.55 3.70 3.92
N ASP A 45 -2.03 4.86 3.50
CA ASP A 45 -3.28 5.42 3.97
C ASP A 45 -4.51 4.67 3.43
N VAL A 46 -5.55 4.57 4.26
CA VAL A 46 -6.85 4.02 3.87
C VAL A 46 -7.97 5.03 4.19
N PRO A 47 -8.98 5.17 3.30
CA PRO A 47 -9.13 4.47 2.02
C PRO A 47 -8.14 4.97 0.94
N PRO A 48 -7.75 4.14 -0.04
CA PRO A 48 -6.99 4.61 -1.19
C PRO A 48 -7.72 5.73 -1.93
N LEU A 49 -6.97 6.73 -2.39
CA LEU A 49 -7.53 7.81 -3.21
C LEU A 49 -7.62 7.35 -4.67
N PRO A 50 -8.81 7.42 -5.30
CA PRO A 50 -8.93 7.12 -6.72
C PRO A 50 -8.23 8.19 -7.55
N TYR A 51 -7.66 7.77 -8.69
CA TYR A 51 -7.04 8.71 -9.63
C TYR A 51 -8.08 9.65 -10.21
N THR A 52 -7.65 10.88 -10.47
CA THR A 52 -8.39 11.88 -11.24
C THR A 52 -8.30 11.59 -12.74
N LYS A 53 -9.03 12.36 -13.56
CA LYS A 53 -9.02 12.20 -15.02
C LYS A 53 -7.68 12.57 -15.66
N ASP A 54 -6.88 13.38 -14.98
CA ASP A 54 -5.62 13.91 -15.48
C ASP A 54 -4.41 13.10 -14.98
N GLU A 55 -4.63 12.17 -14.05
CA GLU A 55 -3.60 11.28 -13.52
C GLU A 55 -3.47 10.04 -14.39
N SER A 56 -2.25 9.52 -14.48
CA SER A 56 -1.94 8.31 -15.22
C SER A 56 -0.92 7.49 -14.44
N PRO A 57 -0.94 6.15 -14.56
CA PRO A 57 0.08 5.32 -13.93
C PRO A 57 1.46 5.70 -14.47
N TRP A 58 2.47 5.54 -13.61
CA TRP A 58 3.86 5.70 -14.02
C TRP A 58 4.25 4.66 -15.08
N MET A 59 4.79 5.13 -16.20
CA MET A 59 5.31 4.31 -17.28
C MET A 59 6.81 4.62 -17.45
N TRP A 60 7.64 3.67 -17.07
CA TRP A 60 9.09 3.87 -17.00
C TRP A 60 9.75 4.15 -18.37
N ASP A 61 9.11 3.76 -19.47
CA ASP A 61 9.58 3.89 -20.85
C ASP A 61 8.99 5.11 -21.60
N VAL A 62 8.23 5.96 -20.91
CA VAL A 62 7.64 7.18 -21.49
C VAL A 62 8.39 8.42 -21.00
N LYS A 63 8.52 9.43 -21.86
CA LYS A 63 9.13 10.72 -21.49
C LYS A 63 8.16 11.59 -20.68
N TYR A 64 8.63 12.11 -19.55
CA TYR A 64 7.94 13.13 -18.75
C TYR A 64 8.76 14.43 -18.75
N ASN A 65 8.18 15.50 -19.31
CA ASN A 65 8.87 16.79 -19.48
C ASN A 65 8.77 17.72 -18.25
N THR A 66 7.94 17.38 -17.27
CA THR A 66 7.80 18.16 -16.04
C THR A 66 8.97 17.85 -15.10
N PRO A 67 9.65 18.87 -14.52
CA PRO A 67 10.71 18.64 -13.55
C PRO A 67 10.22 17.90 -12.30
N ASP A 68 11.00 16.93 -11.83
CA ASP A 68 10.78 16.20 -10.59
C ASP A 68 11.17 17.02 -9.35
N GLY A 69 11.14 16.39 -8.16
CA GLY A 69 11.55 17.02 -6.90
C GLY A 69 13.01 17.51 -6.83
N HIS A 70 13.85 17.14 -7.81
CA HIS A 70 15.23 17.60 -7.96
C HIS A 70 15.44 18.50 -9.19
N GLY A 71 14.36 18.93 -9.86
CA GLY A 71 14.43 19.78 -11.03
C GLY A 71 14.85 19.05 -12.32
N ARG A 72 14.75 17.72 -12.37
CA ARG A 72 15.17 16.90 -13.52
C ARG A 72 13.95 16.37 -14.29
N ILE A 73 14.11 16.13 -15.58
CA ILE A 73 13.09 15.48 -16.41
C ILE A 73 13.39 13.98 -16.55
N TRP A 74 12.34 13.16 -16.72
CA TRP A 74 12.51 11.75 -17.06
C TRP A 74 12.45 11.55 -18.57
N SER A 75 13.57 11.12 -19.16
CA SER A 75 13.68 10.87 -20.60
C SER A 75 14.48 9.58 -20.81
N PRO A 76 13.82 8.42 -20.88
CA PRO A 76 14.48 7.15 -21.17
C PRO A 76 15.06 7.17 -22.60
N SER A 77 16.02 6.27 -22.85
CA SER A 77 16.77 6.15 -24.10
C SER A 77 15.95 5.61 -25.26
#